data_AF-A0A0F9YUG0-F1
#
_entry.id   AF-A0A0F9YUG0-F1
#
_cell.length_a   1.000
_cell.length_b   1.000
_cell.length_c   1.000
_cell.angle_alpha   90.00
_cell.angle_beta   90.00
_cell.angle_gamma   90.00
#
_symmetry.space_group_name_H-M   'P 1'
#
loop_
_entity.id
_entity.type
_entity.pdbx_description
1 polymer ?
#
loop_
_entity_poly.entity_id
_entity_poly.type
_entity_poly.pdbx_seq_one_letter_code
_entity_poly.pdbx_strand_id
1 'polypeptide(L)'
;MTALSAATAEVFERYSMLIKEQQASGMADPLAEDRYLSLTNLLWMCDQAVAEHDSLPIDKISRWLGCVQGCLASRGLISIEAERDFTRTLFHGAYAQDGIEIPGRRERAIEP
;
A
#
# COMPACT_ATOMS: atom_id res chain seq x y z
N MET A 1 -15.18 -2.63 -12.70
CA MET A 1 -14.03 -2.85 -11.79
C MET A 1 -12.88 -3.40 -12.63
N THR A 2 -11.73 -2.72 -12.66
CA THR A 2 -10.53 -3.18 -13.39
C THR A 2 -9.70 -4.10 -12.50
N ALA A 3 -8.85 -4.95 -13.09
CA ALA A 3 -7.94 -5.80 -12.31
C ALA A 3 -6.95 -4.94 -11.50
N LEU A 4 -6.51 -3.79 -12.04
CA LEU A 4 -5.65 -2.84 -11.34
C LEU A 4 -6.31 -2.24 -10.09
N SER A 5 -7.59 -1.90 -10.19
CA SER A 5 -8.36 -1.35 -9.07
C SER A 5 -8.51 -2.41 -7.97
N ALA A 6 -8.78 -3.67 -8.32
CA ALA A 6 -8.85 -4.78 -7.36
C ALA A 6 -7.49 -5.07 -6.70
N ALA A 7 -6.41 -5.13 -7.48
CA ALA A 7 -5.05 -5.27 -6.96
C ALA A 7 -4.67 -4.14 -5.99
N THR A 8 -5.10 -2.91 -6.27
CA THR A 8 -4.86 -1.78 -5.37
C THR A 8 -5.58 -1.98 -4.02
N ALA A 9 -6.84 -2.43 -4.05
CA ALA A 9 -7.61 -2.73 -2.84
C ALA A 9 -6.95 -3.83 -2.00
N GLU A 10 -6.45 -4.90 -2.63
CA GLU A 10 -5.76 -6.01 -1.95
C GLU A 10 -4.52 -5.53 -1.16
N VAL A 11 -3.76 -4.56 -1.71
CA VAL A 11 -2.63 -3.98 -0.97
C VAL A 11 -3.12 -3.17 0.25
N PHE A 12 -4.21 -2.42 0.12
CA PHE A 12 -4.80 -1.71 1.27
C PHE A 12 -5.37 -2.66 2.32
N GLU A 13 -6.00 -3.77 1.93
CA GLU A 13 -6.47 -4.80 2.87
C GLU A 13 -5.31 -5.39 3.68
N ARG A 14 -4.20 -5.71 3.00
CA ARG A 14 -2.97 -6.16 3.66
C ARG A 14 -2.46 -5.13 4.67
N TYR A 15 -2.42 -3.86 4.30
CA TYR A 15 -2.01 -2.79 5.21
C TYR A 15 -2.98 -2.60 6.39
N SER A 16 -4.30 -2.67 6.16
CA SER A 16 -5.31 -2.66 7.23
C SER A 16 -5.07 -3.78 8.24
N MET A 17 -4.75 -5.00 7.77
CA MET A 17 -4.44 -6.13 8.67
C MET A 17 -3.20 -5.86 9.52
N LEU A 18 -2.09 -5.43 8.91
CA LEU A 18 -0.86 -5.11 9.64
C LEU A 18 -1.05 -4.00 10.67
N ILE A 19 -1.84 -2.97 10.34
CA ILE A 19 -2.16 -1.89 11.29
C ILE A 19 -2.99 -2.42 12.46
N LYS A 20 -4.01 -3.25 12.19
CA LYS A 20 -4.85 -3.87 13.23
C LYS A 20 -4.05 -4.77 14.15
N GLU A 21 -3.13 -5.58 13.60
CA GLU A 21 -2.21 -6.41 14.37
C GLU A 21 -1.29 -5.57 15.26
N GLN A 22 -0.72 -4.48 14.71
CA GLN A 22 0.11 -3.56 15.48
C GLN A 22 -0.66 -2.92 16.63
N GLN A 23 -1.90 -2.47 16.40
CA GLN A 23 -2.75 -1.89 17.45
C GLN A 23 -3.13 -2.94 18.51
N ALA A 24 -3.39 -4.18 18.10
CA ALA A 24 -3.70 -5.28 19.01
C ALA A 24 -2.51 -5.74 19.86
N SER A 25 -1.27 -5.50 19.40
CA SER A 25 -0.05 -5.84 20.14
C SER A 25 0.13 -5.07 21.46
N GLY A 26 -0.62 -3.95 21.64
CA GLY A 26 -0.47 -3.06 22.78
C GLY A 26 0.75 -2.13 22.72
N MET A 27 1.56 -2.20 21.65
CA MET A 27 2.61 -1.23 21.41
C MET A 27 2.01 0.14 21.09
N ALA A 28 2.52 1.18 21.75
CA ALA A 28 2.08 2.55 21.51
C ALA A 28 2.45 3.01 20.09
N ASP A 29 1.51 3.67 19.40
CA ASP A 29 1.80 4.39 18.17
C ASP A 29 2.53 5.69 18.51
N PRO A 30 3.78 5.89 18.07
CA PRO A 30 4.54 7.12 18.37
C PRO A 30 3.89 8.38 17.79
N LEU A 31 2.97 8.24 16.84
CA LEU A 31 2.25 9.34 16.21
C LEU A 31 0.74 9.29 16.51
N ALA A 32 0.33 8.72 17.64
CA ALA A 32 -1.08 8.58 18.00
C ALA A 32 -1.88 9.89 17.95
N GLU A 33 -1.25 11.01 18.33
CA GLU A 33 -1.86 12.34 18.33
C GLU A 33 -1.76 13.06 16.97
N ASP A 34 -1.04 12.49 16.01
CA ASP A 34 -0.93 13.07 14.67
C ASP A 34 -2.19 12.76 13.85
N ARG A 35 -2.88 13.82 13.43
CA ARG A 35 -4.12 13.75 12.67
C ARG A 35 -3.99 13.08 11.29
N TYR A 36 -2.79 12.97 10.74
CA TYR A 36 -2.54 12.42 9.40
C TYR A 36 -1.76 11.12 9.45
N LEU A 37 -0.82 11.00 10.39
CA LEU A 37 0.15 9.92 10.42
C LEU A 37 -0.12 8.89 11.51
N SER A 38 -1.10 9.09 12.39
CA SER A 38 -1.52 8.07 13.35
C SER A 38 -1.97 6.79 12.65
N LEU A 39 -1.73 5.64 13.28
CA LEU A 39 -2.22 4.34 12.82
C LEU A 39 -3.74 4.33 12.65
N THR A 40 -4.46 5.07 13.48
CA THR A 40 -5.91 5.26 13.35
C THR A 40 -6.27 5.95 12.03
N ASN A 41 -5.60 7.05 11.68
CA ASN A 41 -5.87 7.73 10.40
C ASN A 41 -5.42 6.89 9.20
N LEU A 42 -4.27 6.22 9.30
CA LEU A 42 -3.79 5.34 8.23
C LEU A 42 -4.73 4.15 8.00
N LEU A 43 -5.28 3.57 9.07
CA LEU A 43 -6.29 2.51 8.96
C LEU A 43 -7.56 3.03 8.30
N TRP A 44 -8.04 4.21 8.69
CA TRP A 44 -9.18 4.84 8.02
C TRP A 44 -8.91 5.05 6.52
N MET A 45 -7.71 5.51 6.14
CA MET A 45 -7.35 5.65 4.72
C MET A 45 -7.40 4.30 3.99
N CYS A 46 -6.93 3.22 4.60
CA CYS A 46 -6.98 1.88 4.01
C CYS A 46 -8.42 1.41 3.85
N ASP A 47 -9.24 1.49 4.89
CA ASP A 47 -10.63 1.03 4.85
C ASP A 47 -11.47 1.84 3.85
N GLN A 48 -11.24 3.15 3.74
CA GLN A 48 -11.86 3.99 2.70
C GLN A 48 -11.37 3.61 1.30
N ALA A 49 -10.06 3.38 1.12
CA ALA A 49 -9.52 2.98 -0.17
C ALA A 49 -10.08 1.63 -0.61
N VAL A 50 -10.26 0.66 0.29
CA VAL A 50 -10.90 -0.63 0.00
C VAL A 50 -12.37 -0.46 -0.37
N ALA A 51 -13.11 0.40 0.34
CA ALA A 51 -14.52 0.61 0.07
C ALA A 51 -14.79 1.37 -1.24
N GLU A 52 -13.90 2.27 -1.64
CA GLU A 52 -14.10 3.21 -2.77
C GLU A 52 -13.04 3.03 -3.88
N HIS A 53 -12.35 1.90 -3.95
CA HIS A 53 -11.23 1.67 -4.86
C HIS A 53 -11.57 1.84 -6.36
N ASP A 54 -12.84 1.75 -6.71
CA ASP A 54 -13.38 1.85 -8.07
C ASP A 54 -13.90 3.25 -8.42
N SER A 55 -14.09 4.11 -7.42
CA SER A 55 -14.69 5.44 -7.55
C SER A 55 -13.73 6.57 -7.18
N LEU A 56 -12.69 6.29 -6.39
CA LEU A 56 -11.64 7.25 -6.08
C LEU A 56 -10.82 7.62 -7.33
N PRO A 57 -10.47 8.91 -7.51
CA PRO A 57 -9.52 9.32 -8.54
C PRO A 57 -8.19 8.57 -8.42
N ILE A 58 -7.65 8.13 -9.56
CA ILE A 58 -6.43 7.30 -9.61
C ILE A 58 -5.21 7.97 -8.95
N ASP A 59 -5.10 9.30 -9.06
CA ASP A 59 -4.04 10.09 -8.45
C ASP A 59 -4.16 10.12 -6.93
N LYS A 60 -5.39 10.13 -6.40
CA LYS A 60 -5.67 10.15 -4.97
C LYS A 60 -5.34 8.80 -4.35
N ILE A 61 -5.85 7.71 -4.91
CA ILE A 61 -5.60 6.37 -4.37
C ILE A 61 -4.12 5.99 -4.45
N SER A 62 -3.42 6.38 -5.52
CA SER A 62 -1.97 6.15 -5.66
C SER A 62 -1.16 6.92 -4.61
N ARG A 63 -1.52 8.19 -4.33
CA ARG A 63 -0.89 8.99 -3.26
C ARG A 63 -1.13 8.40 -1.88
N TRP A 64 -2.35 7.92 -1.62
CA TRP A 64 -2.68 7.27 -0.36
C TRP A 64 -1.89 5.99 -0.17
N LEU A 65 -1.77 5.16 -1.22
CA LEU A 65 -1.02 3.92 -1.18
C LEU A 65 0.45 4.17 -0.80
N GLY A 66 1.10 5.14 -1.47
CA GLY A 66 2.47 5.53 -1.16
C GLY A 66 2.64 6.11 0.25
N CYS A 67 1.67 6.91 0.71
CA CYS A 67 1.68 7.49 2.07
C CYS A 67 1.63 6.40 3.14
N VAL A 68 0.65 5.49 3.05
CA VAL A 68 0.49 4.38 3.99
C VAL A 68 1.72 3.49 3.97
N GLN A 69 2.17 3.06 2.79
CA GLN A 69 3.35 2.21 2.65
C GLN A 69 4.60 2.86 3.27
N GLY A 70 4.85 4.14 3.01
CA GLY A 70 5.98 4.85 3.62
C GLY A 70 5.90 4.88 5.14
N CYS A 71 4.70 5.11 5.69
CA CYS A 71 4.46 5.14 7.13
C CYS A 71 4.60 3.77 7.81
N LEU A 72 4.22 2.69 7.15
CA LEU A 72 4.41 1.33 7.66
C LEU A 72 5.88 0.92 7.59
N ALA A 73 6.57 1.26 6.51
CA ALA A 73 8.00 0.99 6.34
C ALA A 73 8.85 1.73 7.38
N SER A 74 8.55 3.02 7.65
CA SER A 74 9.28 3.80 8.65
C SER A 74 9.08 3.30 10.09
N ARG A 75 7.96 2.61 10.35
CA ARG A 75 7.66 1.92 11.60
C ARG A 75 8.24 0.50 11.69
N GLY A 76 8.86 0.00 10.62
CA GLY A 76 9.37 -1.36 10.54
C GLY A 76 8.30 -2.44 10.45
N LEU A 77 7.04 -2.08 10.13
CA LEU A 77 5.94 -3.04 9.96
C LEU A 77 6.00 -3.79 8.64
N ILE A 78 6.70 -3.22 7.66
CA ILE A 78 6.99 -3.82 6.37
C ILE A 78 8.44 -3.53 5.98
N SER A 79 9.01 -4.37 5.10
CA SER A 79 10.28 -4.07 4.44
C SER A 79 10.03 -3.71 2.97
N ILE A 80 10.84 -2.79 2.43
CA ILE A 80 10.74 -2.36 1.04
C ILE A 80 10.92 -3.55 0.10
N GLU A 81 11.83 -4.48 0.42
CA GLU A 81 12.12 -5.64 -0.43
C GLU A 81 10.95 -6.60 -0.50
N ALA A 82 10.40 -7.00 0.66
CA ALA A 82 9.25 -7.90 0.72
C ALA A 82 8.03 -7.29 0.03
N GLU A 83 7.74 -6.01 0.27
CA GLU A 83 6.59 -5.37 -0.36
C GLU A 83 6.76 -5.16 -1.85
N ARG A 84 7.98 -4.87 -2.32
CA ARG A 84 8.25 -4.78 -3.76
C ARG A 84 7.99 -6.12 -4.44
N ASP A 85 8.39 -7.23 -3.83
CA ASP A 85 8.27 -8.55 -4.46
C ASP A 85 6.80 -9.06 -4.43
N PHE A 86 6.07 -8.76 -3.35
CA PHE A 86 4.61 -8.96 -3.27
C PHE A 86 3.86 -8.10 -4.31
N THR A 87 3.98 -6.78 -4.20
CA THR A 87 3.19 -5.84 -5.03
C THR A 87 3.52 -5.93 -6.51
N ARG A 88 4.77 -6.19 -6.90
CA ARG A 88 5.13 -6.35 -8.31
C ARG A 88 4.38 -7.52 -8.95
N THR A 89 4.35 -8.65 -8.27
CA THR A 89 3.68 -9.86 -8.78
C THR A 89 2.19 -9.58 -8.97
N LEU A 90 1.57 -8.96 -7.96
CA LEU A 90 0.17 -8.57 -7.98
C LEU A 90 -0.15 -7.57 -9.10
N PHE A 91 0.58 -6.46 -9.20
CA PHE A 91 0.33 -5.42 -10.21
C PHE A 91 0.67 -5.87 -11.63
N HIS A 92 1.71 -6.68 -11.84
CA HIS A 92 2.00 -7.24 -13.17
C HIS A 92 0.87 -8.16 -13.64
N GLY A 93 0.31 -8.98 -12.73
CA GLY A 93 -0.85 -9.80 -13.03
C GLY A 93 -2.08 -8.97 -13.39
N ALA A 94 -2.31 -7.85 -12.68
CA ALA A 94 -3.39 -6.92 -12.98
C ALA A 94 -3.20 -6.19 -14.32
N TYR A 95 -1.97 -5.73 -14.61
CA TYR A 95 -1.65 -5.08 -15.88
C TYR A 95 -1.89 -6.00 -17.07
N ALA A 96 -1.48 -7.26 -16.98
CA ALA A 96 -1.72 -8.25 -18.04
C ALA A 96 -3.22 -8.45 -18.31
N GLN A 97 -4.06 -8.45 -17.27
CA GLN A 97 -5.51 -8.60 -17.39
C GLN A 97 -6.19 -7.37 -18.00
N ASP A 98 -5.71 -6.18 -17.63
CA ASP A 98 -6.25 -4.91 -18.13
C ASP A 98 -5.63 -4.48 -19.49
N GLY A 99 -4.72 -5.28 -20.05
CA GLY A 99 -4.03 -4.96 -21.31
C GLY A 99 -3.04 -3.78 -21.20
N ILE A 100 -2.57 -3.50 -19.99
CA ILE A 100 -1.58 -2.44 -19.68
C ILE A 100 -0.18 -3.02 -19.90
N GLU A 101 0.69 -2.25 -20.55
CA GLU A 101 2.09 -2.64 -20.74
C GLU A 101 2.80 -2.80 -19.39
N ILE A 102 3.39 -3.97 -19.16
CA ILE A 102 4.14 -4.25 -17.93
C ILE A 102 5.47 -3.49 -17.98
N PRO A 103 5.78 -2.65 -16.98
CA PRO A 103 7.03 -1.91 -16.95
C PRO A 103 8.25 -2.85 -16.94
N GLY A 104 9.23 -2.56 -17.81
CA GLY A 104 10.51 -3.27 -17.82
C GLY A 104 11.28 -3.11 -16.51
N ARG A 105 12.15 -4.08 -16.20
CA ARG A 105 13.07 -3.98 -15.06
C ARG A 105 14.05 -2.83 -15.33
N ARG A 106 14.07 -1.81 -14.48
CA ARG A 106 15.23 -0.88 -14.45
C ARG A 106 16.43 -1.66 -13.97
N GLU A 107 17.45 -1.78 -14.83
CA GLU A 107 18.77 -2.24 -14.41
C GLU A 107 19.29 -1.27 -13.36
N ARG A 108 19.63 -1.78 -12.17
CA ARG A 108 20.36 -0.98 -11.19
C ARG A 108 21.80 -0.96 -11.66
N ALA A 109 22.37 0.22 -11.89
CA ALA A 109 23.80 0.35 -12.02
C ALA A 109 24.43 -0.25 -10.76
N ILE A 110 25.26 -1.27 -10.94
CA ILE A 110 26.15 -1.74 -9.88
C ILE A 110 27.22 -0.65 -9.81
N GLU A 111 27.05 0.31 -8.90
CA GLU A 111 28.17 1.22 -8.60
C GLU A 111 29.29 0.38 -7.96
N PRO A 112 30.53 0.50 -8.47
CA PRO A 112 31.67 -0.31 -8.05
C PRO A 112 32.12 -0.04 -6.60
#